data_AF-A0A1G3TMJ6-F1
#
_entry.id   AF-A0A1G3TMJ6-F1
#
_cell.length_a   1.000
_cell.length_b   1.000
_cell.length_c   1.000
_cell.angle_alpha   90.00
_cell.angle_beta   90.00
_cell.angle_gamma   90.00
#
_symmetry.space_group_name_H-M   'P 1'
#
loop_
_entity.id
_entity.type
_entity.pdbx_description
1 polymer ?
#
loop_
_entity_poly.entity_id
_entity_poly.type
_entity_poly.pdbx_seq_one_letter_code
_entity_poly.pdbx_strand_id
1 'polypeptide(L)'
;MENWRSQNATTNFNMIRTNPYVFTEQGVYMLATVLKSGIAVEVTKQIMRTFVKLKNQSVPYFDIIKRLEKLERERRRLGLCEFILSKNHKVK
;
A
#
# COMPACT_ATOMS: atom_id res chain seq x y z
N MET A 1 -2.80 28.51 -1.60
CA MET A 1 -2.62 27.75 -2.86
C MET A 1 -3.95 27.23 -3.44
N GLU A 2 -5.07 27.24 -2.69
CA GLU A 2 -6.38 26.74 -3.16
C GLU A 2 -7.09 27.65 -4.18
N ASN A 3 -6.91 28.97 -4.12
CA ASN A 3 -7.61 29.93 -5.00
C ASN A 3 -7.21 29.91 -6.50
N TRP A 4 -6.24 29.09 -6.89
CA TRP A 4 -5.75 29.01 -8.29
C TRP A 4 -6.21 27.74 -9.01
N ARG A 5 -7.16 27.00 -8.42
CA ARG A 5 -7.59 25.68 -8.92
C ARG A 5 -9.01 25.76 -9.48
N SER A 6 -9.16 25.47 -10.77
CA SER A 6 -10.47 25.32 -11.40
C SER A 6 -10.99 23.89 -11.19
N GLN A 7 -12.29 23.75 -10.93
CA GLN A 7 -12.97 22.44 -10.87
C GLN A 7 -13.17 21.84 -12.27
N ASN A 8 -13.28 22.69 -13.30
CA ASN A 8 -13.69 22.28 -14.64
C ASN A 8 -12.53 22.28 -15.65
N ALA A 9 -11.43 22.97 -15.34
CA ALA A 9 -10.29 23.12 -16.24
C ALA A 9 -9.00 22.63 -15.57
N THR A 10 -8.27 21.77 -16.27
CA THR A 10 -6.92 21.34 -15.90
C THR A 10 -5.86 22.02 -16.78
N THR A 11 -4.71 22.33 -16.18
CA THR A 11 -3.58 22.97 -16.89
C THR A 11 -2.99 22.04 -17.96
N ASN A 12 -2.66 22.63 -19.12
CA ASN A 12 -2.30 21.86 -20.33
C ASN A 12 -0.82 21.42 -20.36
N PHE A 13 0.04 21.86 -19.44
CA PHE A 13 1.46 21.44 -19.49
C PHE A 13 2.14 21.50 -18.11
N ASN A 14 2.67 20.34 -17.70
CA ASN A 14 3.82 20.11 -16.81
C ASN A 14 3.98 20.75 -15.41
N MET A 15 3.13 21.64 -14.92
CA MET A 15 3.44 22.32 -13.64
C MET A 15 2.70 21.84 -12.39
N ILE A 16 1.40 21.51 -12.40
CA ILE A 16 0.69 21.06 -11.17
C ILE A 16 -0.54 20.21 -11.56
N ARG A 17 -0.37 18.94 -11.93
CA ARG A 17 -1.52 18.02 -12.08
C ARG A 17 -1.70 17.23 -10.78
N THR A 18 -2.78 17.52 -10.06
CA THR A 18 -3.28 16.58 -9.06
C THR A 18 -3.97 15.43 -9.74
N ASN A 19 -3.69 14.22 -9.27
CA ASN A 19 -4.43 13.06 -9.71
C ASN A 19 -5.92 13.26 -9.37
N PRO A 20 -6.82 13.22 -10.36
CA PRO A 20 -8.23 13.41 -10.08
C PRO A 20 -8.75 12.28 -9.19
N TYR A 21 -9.51 12.64 -8.16
CA TYR A 21 -10.02 11.70 -7.15
C TYR A 21 -10.90 10.59 -7.73
N VAL A 22 -11.45 10.81 -8.92
CA VAL A 22 -12.35 9.92 -9.64
C VAL A 22 -11.75 8.52 -9.92
N PHE A 23 -10.41 8.41 -9.96
CA PHE A 23 -9.71 7.14 -10.21
C PHE A 23 -9.24 6.44 -8.92
N THR A 24 -9.71 6.89 -7.76
CA THR A 24 -9.50 6.18 -6.49
C THR A 24 -10.63 5.18 -6.24
N GLU A 25 -10.42 4.21 -5.34
CA GLU A 25 -11.47 3.25 -4.95
C GLU A 25 -12.77 3.95 -4.53
N GLN A 26 -12.64 5.01 -3.73
CA GLN A 26 -13.76 5.83 -3.26
C GLN A 26 -14.36 6.70 -4.38
N GLY A 27 -13.55 7.23 -5.29
CA GLY A 27 -14.01 8.05 -6.42
C GLY A 27 -14.75 7.24 -7.49
N VAL A 28 -14.30 6.02 -7.78
CA VAL A 28 -14.98 5.08 -8.69
C VAL A 28 -16.34 4.69 -8.09
N TYR A 29 -16.42 4.49 -6.78
CA TYR A 29 -17.69 4.27 -6.07
C TYR A 29 -18.65 5.45 -6.21
N MET A 30 -18.17 6.70 -6.04
CA MET A 30 -18.99 7.89 -6.26
C MET A 30 -19.52 7.98 -7.70
N LEU A 31 -18.68 7.70 -8.71
CA LEU A 31 -19.15 7.67 -10.10
C LEU A 31 -20.21 6.60 -10.35
N ALA A 32 -20.10 5.43 -9.71
CA ALA A 32 -21.06 4.35 -9.85
C ALA A 32 -22.47 4.77 -9.43
N THR A 33 -22.59 5.72 -8.49
CA THR A 33 -23.89 6.27 -8.07
C THR A 33 -24.49 7.26 -9.07
N VAL A 34 -23.65 7.92 -9.86
CA VAL A 34 -24.07 8.89 -10.89
C VAL A 34 -24.41 8.18 -12.20
N LEU A 35 -23.65 7.15 -12.56
CA LEU A 35 -23.84 6.39 -13.79
C LEU A 35 -24.89 5.28 -13.58
N LYS A 36 -26.08 5.45 -14.16
CA LYS A 36 -27.21 4.50 -14.03
C LYS A 36 -27.32 3.47 -15.16
N SER A 37 -26.41 3.46 -16.14
CA SER A 37 -26.51 2.53 -17.27
C SER A 37 -26.05 1.12 -16.87
N GLY A 38 -26.67 0.08 -17.44
CA GLY A 38 -26.31 -1.31 -17.16
C GLY A 38 -24.83 -1.62 -17.47
N ILE A 39 -24.32 -1.07 -18.57
CA ILE A 39 -22.91 -1.19 -18.97
C ILE A 39 -21.99 -0.51 -17.95
N ALA A 40 -22.34 0.68 -17.46
CA ALA A 40 -21.52 1.38 -16.48
C ALA A 40 -21.41 0.59 -15.16
N VAL A 41 -22.52 0.02 -14.69
CA VAL A 41 -22.54 -0.82 -13.47
C VAL A 41 -21.59 -2.01 -13.61
N GLU A 42 -21.55 -2.66 -14.77
CA GLU A 42 -20.66 -3.79 -15.02
C GLU A 42 -19.18 -3.35 -15.03
N VAL A 43 -18.86 -2.29 -15.77
CA VAL A 43 -17.50 -1.76 -15.88
C VAL A 43 -16.97 -1.32 -14.51
N THR A 44 -17.76 -0.61 -13.71
CA THR A 44 -17.36 -0.22 -12.34
C THR A 44 -17.05 -1.44 -11.46
N LYS A 45 -17.87 -2.51 -11.53
CA LYS A 45 -17.57 -3.76 -10.79
C LYS A 45 -16.24 -4.38 -11.23
N GLN A 46 -15.95 -4.39 -12.52
CA GLN A 46 -14.70 -4.92 -13.04
C GLN A 46 -13.50 -4.09 -12.59
N ILE A 47 -13.59 -2.76 -12.66
CA ILE A 47 -12.55 -1.84 -12.19
C ILE A 47 -12.25 -2.09 -10.69
N MET A 48 -13.28 -2.13 -9.84
CA MET A 48 -13.13 -2.40 -8.40
C MET A 48 -12.44 -3.74 -8.12
N ARG A 49 -12.86 -4.82 -8.81
CA ARG A 49 -12.23 -6.15 -8.67
C ARG A 49 -10.74 -6.11 -9.01
N THR A 50 -10.36 -5.38 -10.06
CA THR A 50 -8.98 -5.22 -10.46
C THR A 50 -8.17 -4.45 -9.42
N PHE A 51 -8.70 -3.34 -8.89
CA PHE A 51 -8.04 -2.60 -7.81
C PHE A 51 -7.81 -3.44 -6.55
N VAL A 52 -8.80 -4.23 -6.12
CA VAL A 52 -8.65 -5.14 -4.97
C VAL A 52 -7.57 -6.19 -5.21
N LYS A 53 -7.53 -6.78 -6.41
CA LYS A 53 -6.48 -7.75 -6.78
C LYS A 53 -5.09 -7.11 -6.74
N LEU A 54 -4.93 -5.92 -7.31
CA LEU A 54 -3.68 -5.17 -7.30
C LEU A 54 -3.23 -4.84 -5.88
N LYS A 55 -4.16 -4.40 -5.02
CA LYS A 55 -3.88 -4.10 -3.60
C LYS A 55 -3.43 -5.35 -2.84
N ASN A 56 -4.14 -6.46 -3.00
CA ASN A 56 -3.78 -7.72 -2.35
C ASN A 56 -2.42 -8.25 -2.83
N GLN A 57 -2.12 -8.11 -4.12
CA GLN A 57 -0.83 -8.47 -4.70
C GLN A 57 0.30 -7.51 -4.32
N SER A 58 -0.01 -6.29 -3.85
CA SER A 58 0.95 -5.31 -3.33
C SER A 58 1.26 -5.48 -1.84
N VAL A 59 0.57 -6.37 -1.12
CA VAL A 59 0.87 -6.75 0.28
C VAL A 59 1.65 -8.09 0.39
N PRO A 60 2.57 -8.49 -0.50
CA PRO A 60 3.29 -9.76 -0.36
C PRO A 60 4.43 -9.66 0.67
N TYR A 61 4.84 -8.44 1.03
CA TYR A 61 6.00 -8.23 1.89
C TYR A 61 5.68 -8.33 3.37
N PHE A 62 4.43 -8.25 3.80
CA PHE A 62 4.12 -8.30 5.24
C PHE A 62 4.54 -9.63 5.87
N ASP A 63 4.23 -10.75 5.21
CA ASP A 63 4.64 -12.08 5.69
C ASP A 63 6.15 -12.28 5.62
N ILE A 64 6.81 -11.73 4.60
CA ILE A 64 8.26 -11.78 4.44
C ILE A 64 8.95 -10.96 5.54
N ILE A 65 8.51 -9.73 5.77
CA ILE A 65 9.00 -8.83 6.83
C ILE A 65 8.82 -9.49 8.20
N LYS A 66 7.64 -10.07 8.46
CA LYS A 66 7.35 -10.76 9.73
C LYS A 66 8.25 -11.99 9.96
N ARG A 67 8.54 -12.75 8.90
CA ARG A 67 9.52 -13.86 8.96
C ARG A 67 10.94 -13.34 9.19
N LEU A 68 11.31 -12.24 8.55
CA LEU A 68 12.63 -11.61 8.70
C LEU A 68 12.86 -11.11 10.13
N GLU A 69 11.89 -10.40 10.72
CA GLU A 69 11.93 -9.96 12.12
C GLU A 69 12.07 -11.13 13.11
N LYS A 70 11.39 -12.26 12.83
CA LYS A 70 11.49 -13.46 13.66
C LYS A 70 12.92 -14.01 13.63
N LEU A 71 13.50 -14.14 12.44
CA LEU A 71 14.87 -14.64 12.26
C LEU A 71 15.90 -13.71 12.92
N GLU A 72 15.75 -12.39 12.79
CA GLU A 72 16.64 -11.43 13.46
C GLU A 72 16.61 -11.56 14.98
N ARG A 73 15.43 -11.82 15.56
CA ARG A 73 15.23 -11.97 17.00
C ARG A 73 15.87 -13.25 17.53
N GLU A 74 15.75 -14.35 16.78
CA GLU A 74 16.39 -15.63 17.10
C GLU A 74 17.92 -15.52 17.03
N ARG A 75 18.46 -14.92 15.96
CA ARG A 75 19.90 -14.66 15.83
C ARG A 75 20.45 -13.80 16.98
N ARG A 76 19.72 -12.75 17.39
CA ARG A 76 20.12 -11.88 18.52
C ARG A 76 20.17 -12.64 19.85
N ARG A 77 19.24 -13.57 20.08
CA ARG A 77 19.25 -14.44 21.27
C ARG A 77 20.42 -15.42 21.28
N LEU A 78 20.73 -16.02 20.13
CA LEU A 78 21.86 -16.94 20.00
C LEU A 78 23.20 -16.22 20.24
N GLY A 79 23.39 -15.03 19.69
CA GLY A 79 24.60 -14.22 19.95
C GLY A 79 24.75 -13.81 21.43
N LEU A 80 23.64 -13.58 22.14
CA LEU A 80 23.65 -13.35 23.59
C LEU A 80 24.06 -14.62 24.36
N CYS A 81 23.56 -15.79 23.99
CA CYS A 81 23.97 -17.06 24.59
C CYS A 81 25.44 -17.38 24.33
N GLU A 82 25.95 -17.19 23.12
CA GLU A 82 27.38 -17.38 22.80
C GLU A 82 28.26 -16.43 23.63
N PHE A 83 27.85 -15.17 23.79
CA PHE A 83 28.56 -14.21 24.62
C PHE A 83 28.57 -14.62 26.11
N ILE A 84 27.43 -15.06 26.64
CA ILE A 84 27.30 -15.52 28.04
C ILE A 84 28.13 -16.79 28.26
N LEU A 85 28.09 -17.75 27.33
CA LEU A 85 28.88 -18.99 27.41
C LEU A 85 30.39 -18.72 27.32
N SER A 86 30.82 -17.81 26.44
CA SER A 86 32.22 -17.36 26.36
C SER A 86 32.72 -16.71 27.66
N LYS A 87 31.85 -15.94 28.32
CA LYS A 87 32.19 -15.31 29.62
C LYS A 87 32.29 -16.34 30.74
N ASN A 88 31.42 -17.34 30.78
CA ASN A 88 31.47 -18.39 31.80
C ASN A 88 32.68 -19.34 31.66
N HIS A 89 33.16 -19.59 30.43
CA HIS A 89 34.33 -20.45 30.21
C HIS A 89 35.65 -19.77 30.62
N LYS A 90 35.72 -18.44 30.71
CA LYS A 90 36.91 -17.69 31.17
C LYS A 90 37.00 -17.52 32.71
N VAL A 91 36.06 -18.07 33.47
CA VAL A 91 35.98 -17.93 34.95
C VAL A 91 36.46 -19.22 35.67
N LYS A 92 37.19 -20.11 34.98
CA LYS A 92 37.93 -21.21 35.60
C LYS A 92 39.42 -21.01 35.45
#